data_AF-F4GVD6-F1
#
_entry.id   AF-F4GVD6-F1
#
_cell.length_a   1.000
_cell.length_b   1.000
_cell.length_c   1.000
_cell.angle_alpha   90.00
_cell.angle_beta   90.00
_cell.angle_gamma   90.00
#
_symmetry.space_group_name_H-M   'P 1'
#
loop_
_entity.id
_entity.type
_entity.pdbx_description
1 polymer ?
#
loop_
_entity_poly.entity_id
_entity_poly.type
_entity_poly.pdbx_seq_one_letter_code
_entity_poly.pdbx_strand_id
1 'polypeptide(L)'
;MAAAAPGHEDLGSQQMSVRELMHLDTALALEKARARLRQQRTGQGLAEASNQIAHGGAMKLLAIYGVGKKLLAEVMIGERTHIYMRGQAWAVGMKADPSSYRLRGISGSCVHLEREGKGHTLCLHPGLWGGK
;
A
#
# COMPACT_ATOMS: atom_id res chain seq x y z
N MET A 1 -43.11 -27.51 -51.65
CA MET A 1 -41.67 -27.32 -51.44
C MET A 1 -41.33 -25.88 -51.80
N ALA A 2 -41.18 -25.01 -50.80
CA ALA A 2 -40.48 -23.73 -50.90
C ALA A 2 -40.10 -23.33 -49.46
N ALA A 3 -38.79 -23.24 -49.22
CA ALA A 3 -38.19 -23.13 -47.90
C ALA A 3 -38.34 -21.71 -47.32
N ALA A 4 -38.57 -21.67 -46.00
CA ALA A 4 -38.49 -20.46 -45.20
C ALA A 4 -37.02 -20.03 -45.05
N ALA A 5 -36.76 -18.72 -45.13
CA ALA A 5 -35.53 -18.12 -44.64
C ALA A 5 -35.90 -16.96 -43.70
N PRO A 6 -35.78 -17.13 -42.38
CA PRO A 6 -35.76 -16.02 -41.44
C PRO A 6 -34.31 -15.64 -41.10
N GLY A 7 -34.07 -14.35 -40.87
CA GLY A 7 -32.89 -13.88 -40.13
C GLY A 7 -31.79 -13.24 -40.96
N HIS A 8 -32.00 -11.99 -41.37
CA HIS A 8 -30.91 -11.06 -41.71
C HIS A 8 -30.97 -9.82 -40.79
N GLU A 9 -31.43 -9.99 -39.56
CA GLU A 9 -31.24 -9.00 -38.50
C GLU A 9 -29.86 -9.22 -37.85
N ASP A 10 -29.14 -8.12 -37.62
CA ASP A 10 -28.08 -8.00 -36.60
C ASP A 10 -26.62 -8.38 -36.93
N LEU A 11 -26.16 -8.35 -38.19
CA LEU A 11 -24.71 -8.41 -38.47
C LEU A 11 -24.06 -7.04 -38.68
N GLY A 12 -24.84 -6.03 -39.09
CA GLY A 12 -24.38 -4.65 -39.24
C GLY A 12 -24.22 -3.92 -37.90
N SER A 13 -25.07 -4.22 -36.92
CA SER A 13 -25.03 -3.65 -35.57
C SER A 13 -23.80 -4.08 -34.77
N GLN A 14 -23.15 -5.19 -35.16
CA GLN A 14 -21.99 -5.77 -34.46
C GLN A 14 -20.63 -5.36 -35.04
N GLN A 15 -20.58 -4.68 -36.19
CA GLN A 15 -19.33 -4.16 -36.74
C GLN A 15 -18.99 -2.81 -36.12
N MET A 16 -18.51 -2.82 -34.88
CA MET A 16 -17.92 -1.61 -34.28
C MET A 16 -16.62 -1.26 -34.99
N SER A 17 -16.47 0.01 -35.38
CA SER A 17 -15.19 0.49 -35.90
C SER A 17 -14.13 0.49 -34.80
N VAL A 18 -12.86 0.34 -35.19
CA VAL A 18 -11.72 0.44 -34.24
C VAL A 18 -11.76 1.77 -33.47
N ARG A 19 -12.21 2.85 -34.12
CA ARG A 19 -12.37 4.17 -33.50
C ARG A 19 -13.40 4.16 -32.37
N GLU A 20 -14.55 3.54 -32.58
CA GLU A 20 -15.60 3.45 -31.56
C GLU A 20 -15.15 2.58 -30.38
N LEU A 21 -14.48 1.46 -30.67
CA LEU A 21 -13.93 0.60 -29.62
C LEU A 21 -12.91 1.35 -28.75
N MET A 22 -12.03 2.14 -29.34
CA MET A 22 -11.07 2.99 -28.60
C MET A 22 -11.77 4.06 -27.76
N HIS A 23 -12.86 4.65 -28.27
CA HIS A 23 -13.66 5.61 -27.49
C HIS A 23 -14.34 4.96 -26.28
N LEU A 24 -14.83 3.73 -26.41
CA LEU A 24 -15.42 2.98 -25.30
C LEU A 24 -14.36 2.58 -24.27
N ASP A 25 -13.20 2.11 -24.72
CA ASP A 25 -12.11 1.72 -23.83
C ASP A 25 -11.58 2.91 -23.01
N THR A 26 -11.38 4.05 -23.67
CA THR A 26 -10.97 5.29 -22.98
C THR A 26 -12.01 5.78 -21.97
N ALA A 27 -13.30 5.70 -22.29
CA ALA A 27 -14.37 6.05 -21.36
C ALA A 27 -14.37 5.13 -20.12
N LEU A 28 -14.21 3.82 -20.31
CA LEU A 28 -14.12 2.85 -19.21
C LEU A 28 -12.87 3.07 -18.35
N ALA A 29 -11.73 3.37 -18.98
CA ALA A 29 -10.49 3.67 -18.26
C ALA A 29 -10.64 4.92 -17.38
N LEU A 30 -11.31 5.97 -17.89
CA LEU A 30 -11.58 7.20 -17.14
C LEU A 30 -12.46 6.93 -15.92
N GLU A 31 -13.54 6.16 -16.08
CA GLU A 31 -14.44 5.82 -14.98
C GLU A 31 -13.74 4.98 -13.91
N LYS A 32 -12.89 4.01 -14.30
CA LYS A 32 -12.05 3.27 -13.36
C LYS A 32 -11.10 4.19 -12.59
N ALA A 33 -10.47 5.15 -13.26
CA ALA A 33 -9.58 6.11 -12.62
C ALA A 33 -10.34 6.99 -11.61
N ARG A 34 -11.53 7.47 -11.97
CA ARG A 34 -12.42 8.23 -11.06
C ARG A 34 -12.89 7.41 -9.86
N ALA A 35 -13.26 6.16 -10.08
CA ALA A 35 -13.66 5.25 -9.01
C ALA A 35 -12.52 5.03 -8.01
N ARG A 36 -11.29 4.82 -8.49
CA ARG A 36 -10.09 4.72 -7.63
C ARG A 36 -9.86 5.99 -6.81
N LEU A 37 -9.97 7.17 -7.41
CA LEU A 37 -9.84 8.45 -6.71
C LEU A 37 -10.93 8.64 -5.62
N ARG A 38 -12.16 8.20 -5.88
CA ARG A 38 -13.25 8.20 -4.87
C ARG A 38 -12.96 7.22 -3.74
N GLN A 39 -12.53 6.00 -4.06
CA GLN A 39 -12.16 5.00 -3.05
C GLN A 39 -10.97 5.43 -2.20
N GLN A 40 -10.00 6.16 -2.75
CA GLN A 40 -8.92 6.76 -1.96
C GLN A 40 -9.44 7.81 -0.96
N ARG A 41 -10.41 8.64 -1.36
CA ARG A 41 -11.06 9.59 -0.45
C ARG A 41 -11.88 8.92 0.65
N THR A 42 -12.60 7.84 0.35
CA THR A 42 -13.41 7.11 1.34
C THR A 42 -12.57 6.19 2.22
N GLY A 43 -11.50 5.60 1.66
CA GLY A 43 -10.57 4.70 2.35
C GLY A 43 -9.66 5.41 3.35
N GLN A 44 -9.48 6.73 3.25
CA GLN A 44 -8.81 7.53 4.29
C GLN A 44 -9.54 7.41 5.65
N GLY A 45 -10.88 7.42 5.67
CA GLY A 45 -11.64 7.34 6.93
C GLY A 45 -11.67 5.95 7.59
N LEU A 46 -11.48 4.86 6.83
CA LEU A 46 -11.44 3.48 7.35
C LEU A 46 -10.01 2.99 7.65
N ALA A 47 -9.01 3.53 6.94
CA ALA A 47 -7.60 3.36 7.28
C ALA A 47 -7.27 4.02 8.63
N GLU A 48 -7.97 5.09 9.02
CA GLU A 48 -7.87 5.71 10.35
C GLU A 48 -8.42 4.82 11.48
N ALA A 49 -9.42 3.98 11.22
CA ALA A 49 -9.98 3.07 12.22
C ALA A 49 -9.13 1.80 12.44
N SER A 50 -8.46 1.31 11.39
CA SER A 50 -7.61 0.10 11.46
C SER A 50 -6.17 0.41 11.88
N ASN A 51 -5.76 1.68 11.86
CA ASN A 51 -4.49 2.15 12.43
C ASN A 51 -4.52 2.25 13.96
N GLN A 52 -5.66 1.98 14.61
CA GLN A 52 -5.83 2.21 16.05
C GLN A 52 -5.11 1.19 16.95
N ILE A 53 -4.44 0.17 16.40
CA ILE A 53 -3.52 -0.70 17.17
C ILE A 53 -2.09 -0.12 17.24
N ALA A 54 -1.82 1.02 16.58
CA ALA A 54 -0.62 1.83 16.81
C ALA A 54 -1.01 3.20 17.42
N HIS A 55 -1.54 3.19 18.65
CA HIS A 55 -1.70 4.41 19.43
C HIS A 55 -0.33 4.94 19.89
N GLY A 56 0.30 5.72 19.01
CA GLY A 56 1.52 6.48 19.22
C GLY A 56 1.77 7.35 18.00
N GLY A 57 1.02 8.46 17.91
CA GLY A 57 0.87 9.29 16.72
C GLY A 57 2.18 9.59 15.98
N ALA A 58 2.13 9.42 14.66
CA ALA A 58 3.16 9.74 13.66
C ALA A 58 4.31 8.73 13.44
N MET A 59 4.20 7.47 13.87
CA MET A 59 5.18 6.43 13.54
C MET A 59 4.60 5.32 12.66
N LYS A 60 5.22 5.06 11.50
CA LYS A 60 4.78 4.05 10.53
C LYS A 60 5.94 3.21 10.03
N LEU A 61 5.77 1.89 10.02
CA LEU A 61 6.71 0.98 9.37
C LEU A 61 6.40 0.92 7.87
N LEU A 62 7.39 1.23 7.04
CA LEU A 62 7.27 1.25 5.58
C LEU A 62 7.64 -0.11 4.99
N ALA A 63 8.79 -0.66 5.41
CA ALA A 63 9.32 -1.90 4.87
C ALA A 63 10.26 -2.61 5.85
N ILE A 64 10.40 -3.93 5.67
CA ILE A 64 11.47 -4.75 6.23
C ILE A 64 12.10 -5.50 5.07
N TYR A 65 13.41 -5.43 4.92
CA TYR A 65 14.14 -6.07 3.82
C TYR A 65 15.53 -6.53 4.24
N GLY A 66 16.14 -7.36 3.39
CA GLY A 66 17.41 -8.02 3.68
C GLY A 66 17.22 -9.35 4.41
N VAL A 67 18.33 -10.01 4.71
CA VAL A 67 18.34 -11.38 5.24
C VAL A 67 19.45 -11.55 6.27
N GLY A 68 19.24 -12.45 7.23
CA GLY A 68 20.22 -12.75 8.27
C GLY A 68 20.70 -11.49 8.98
N LYS A 69 22.02 -11.34 9.15
CA LYS A 69 22.63 -10.23 9.91
C LYS A 69 22.41 -8.85 9.29
N LYS A 70 22.04 -8.77 7.99
CA LYS A 70 21.78 -7.53 7.26
C LYS A 70 20.28 -7.29 7.07
N LEU A 71 19.49 -7.55 8.11
CA LEU A 71 18.06 -7.24 8.10
C LEU A 71 17.87 -5.77 8.45
N LEU A 72 17.17 -5.04 7.58
CA LEU A 72 16.87 -3.61 7.72
C LEU A 72 15.37 -3.38 7.82
N ALA A 73 14.99 -2.30 8.50
CA ALA A 73 13.63 -1.82 8.59
C ALA A 73 13.59 -0.32 8.33
N GLU A 74 12.65 0.11 7.49
CA GLU A 74 12.39 1.52 7.21
C GLU A 74 11.18 2.00 8.00
N VAL A 75 11.41 2.97 8.87
CA VAL A 75 10.40 3.52 9.76
C VAL A 75 10.28 5.01 9.51
N MET A 76 9.08 5.46 9.18
CA MET A 76 8.73 6.87 9.08
C MET A 76 8.33 7.39 10.46
N ILE A 77 8.97 8.48 10.89
CA ILE A 77 8.71 9.15 12.16
C ILE A 77 8.48 10.63 11.83
N GLY A 78 7.23 11.08 11.97
CA GLY A 78 6.82 12.37 11.41
C GLY A 78 6.96 12.35 9.89
N GLU A 79 7.75 13.26 9.32
CA GLU A 79 8.03 13.34 7.88
C GLU A 79 9.38 12.73 7.46
N ARG A 80 10.13 12.16 8.41
CA ARG A 80 11.47 11.63 8.15
C ARG A 80 11.47 10.11 8.13
N THR A 81 12.16 9.54 7.14
CA THR A 81 12.41 8.10 7.07
C THR A 81 13.71 7.76 7.76
N HIS A 82 13.65 6.79 8.66
CA HIS A 82 14.78 6.27 9.41
C HIS A 82 14.98 4.80 9.09
N ILE A 83 16.24 4.43 8.80
CA ILE A 83 16.61 3.06 8.47
C ILE A 83 17.24 2.43 9.70
N TYR A 84 16.66 1.36 10.21
CA TYR A 84 17.17 0.59 11.34
C TYR A 84 17.76 -0.72 10.86
N MET A 85 18.96 -1.06 11.34
CA MET A 85 19.60 -2.34 11.02
C MET A 85 19.65 -3.24 12.24
N ARG A 86 19.32 -4.53 12.05
CA ARG A 86 19.38 -5.53 13.12
C ARG A 86 20.78 -5.59 13.71
N GLY A 87 20.85 -5.50 15.05
CA GLY A 87 22.11 -5.49 15.79
C GLY A 87 22.69 -4.09 16.02
N GLN A 88 22.11 -3.05 15.43
CA GLN A 88 22.41 -1.66 15.75
C GLN A 88 21.30 -1.07 16.60
N ALA A 89 21.68 -0.35 17.65
CA ALA A 89 20.73 0.30 18.54
C ALA A 89 20.07 1.53 17.89
N TRP A 90 20.78 2.21 17.00
CA TRP A 90 20.34 3.48 16.39
C TRP A 90 20.10 3.32 14.89
N ALA A 91 19.35 4.26 14.32
CA ALA A 91 19.19 4.32 12.88
C ALA A 91 20.54 4.56 12.18
N VAL A 92 20.68 3.99 10.99
CA VAL A 92 21.88 4.12 10.15
C VAL A 92 22.15 5.60 9.86
N GLY A 93 23.39 6.03 10.07
CA GLY A 93 23.80 7.42 9.86
C GLY A 93 23.40 8.40 10.97
N MET A 94 22.76 7.92 12.04
CA MET A 94 22.36 8.75 13.17
C MET A 94 23.32 8.58 14.36
N LYS A 95 23.62 9.67 15.08
CA LYS A 95 24.37 9.62 16.33
C LYS A 95 23.44 9.24 17.50
N ALA A 96 24.01 8.63 18.53
CA ALA A 96 23.29 8.31 19.75
C ALA A 96 22.77 9.60 20.40
N ASP A 97 21.45 9.74 20.46
CA ASP A 97 20.79 10.89 21.05
C ASP A 97 19.67 10.40 21.99
N PRO A 98 19.54 10.99 23.19
CA PRO A 98 18.56 10.53 24.18
C PRO A 98 17.10 10.66 23.72
N SER A 99 16.81 11.53 22.75
CA SER A 99 15.48 11.68 22.18
C SER A 99 15.19 10.72 21.01
N SER A 100 16.21 9.99 20.54
CA SER A 100 16.09 9.07 19.41
C SER A 100 15.46 7.74 19.81
N TYR A 101 14.74 7.13 18.86
CA TYR A 101 14.20 5.78 19.05
C TYR A 101 15.31 4.75 18.90
N ARG A 102 15.38 3.87 19.89
CA ARG A 102 16.33 2.76 19.95
C ARG A 102 15.70 1.48 19.43
N LEU A 103 16.39 0.77 18.55
CA LEU A 103 15.98 -0.55 18.07
C LEU A 103 16.20 -1.59 19.17
N ARG A 104 15.12 -2.28 19.55
CA ARG A 104 15.15 -3.47 20.41
C ARG A 104 15.29 -4.74 19.60
N GLY A 105 14.62 -4.82 18.46
CA GLY A 105 14.74 -5.96 17.57
C GLY A 105 13.76 -5.92 16.40
N ILE A 106 14.05 -6.75 15.40
CA ILE A 106 13.19 -6.98 14.24
C ILE A 106 12.81 -8.46 14.27
N SER A 107 11.51 -8.76 14.33
CA SER A 107 10.97 -10.11 14.43
C SER A 107 9.84 -10.32 13.43
N GLY A 108 10.04 -11.24 12.49
CA GLY A 108 9.07 -11.50 11.42
C GLY A 108 8.72 -10.23 10.65
N SER A 109 7.43 -9.87 10.68
CA SER A 109 6.88 -8.66 10.06
C SER A 109 6.85 -7.43 10.97
N CYS A 110 7.42 -7.51 12.18
CA CYS A 110 7.33 -6.47 13.20
C CYS A 110 8.70 -5.93 13.64
N VAL A 111 8.72 -4.65 13.99
CA VAL A 111 9.88 -3.90 14.49
C VAL A 111 9.55 -3.36 15.86
N HIS A 112 10.45 -3.57 16.80
CA HIS A 112 10.33 -3.13 18.19
C HIS A 112 11.31 -2.00 18.44
N LEU A 113 10.77 -0.83 18.76
CA LEU A 113 11.50 0.39 19.07
C LEU A 113 11.24 0.78 20.53
N GLU A 114 12.15 1.53 21.12
CA GLU A 114 11.99 2.06 22.46
C GLU A 114 12.47 3.50 22.52
N ARG A 115 11.72 4.35 23.22
CA ARG A 115 12.12 5.73 23.51
C ARG A 115 11.73 6.04 24.94
N GLU A 116 12.68 6.53 25.74
CA GLU A 116 12.45 6.97 27.13
C GLU A 116 11.69 5.92 27.98
N GLY A 117 12.01 4.63 27.80
CA GLY A 117 11.37 3.51 28.49
C GLY A 117 10.00 3.08 27.93
N LYS A 118 9.47 3.76 26.90
CA LYS A 118 8.25 3.38 26.19
C LYS A 118 8.57 2.52 24.97
N GLY A 119 8.13 1.27 24.99
CA GLY A 119 8.21 0.35 23.86
C GLY A 119 7.13 0.65 22.82
N HIS A 120 7.53 0.67 21.55
CA HIS A 120 6.68 0.86 20.38
C HIS A 120 6.87 -0.33 19.45
N THR A 121 5.79 -1.00 19.09
CA THR A 121 5.82 -2.12 18.14
C THR A 121 5.11 -1.71 16.87
N LEU A 122 5.80 -1.81 15.75
CA LEU A 122 5.26 -1.52 14.43
C LEU A 122 5.28 -2.78 13.60
N CYS A 123 4.16 -3.16 13.01
CA CYS A 123 4.06 -4.37 12.19
C CYS A 123 3.63 -4.03 10.76
N LEU A 124 4.19 -4.75 9.79
CA LEU A 124 3.71 -4.76 8.43
C LEU A 124 2.42 -5.57 8.38
N HIS A 125 1.32 -4.92 8.02
CA HIS A 125 0.07 -5.62 7.80
C HIS A 125 0.10 -6.25 6.40
N PRO A 126 -0.13 -7.57 6.24
CA PRO A 126 -0.12 -8.22 4.92
C PRO A 126 -1.16 -7.65 3.95
N GLY A 127 -2.21 -6.98 4.45
CA GLY A 127 -3.22 -6.30 3.65
C GLY A 127 -2.75 -4.99 3.00
N LEU A 128 -1.60 -4.44 3.38
CA LEU A 128 -1.04 -3.21 2.78
C LEU A 128 -0.25 -3.48 1.48
N TRP A 129 0.02 -4.74 1.17
CA TRP A 129 0.78 -5.14 -0.03
C TRP A 129 -0.11 -5.73 -1.13
N GLY A 130 -1.38 -6.01 -0.81
CA GLY A 130 -2.41 -6.42 -1.76
C GLY A 130 -3.02 -5.21 -2.46
N GLY A 131 -2.26 -4.57 -3.35
CA GLY A 131 -2.82 -3.63 -4.32
C GLY A 131 -3.80 -4.38 -5.22
N LYS A 132 -5.10 -4.26 -4.94
CA LYS A 132 -6.18 -4.77 -5.80
C LYS A 132 -6.73 -3.65 -6.66
#